data_AF-A0A3L8C3N8-F1
#
_entry.id   AF-A0A3L8C3N8-F1
#
_cell.length_a   1.000
_cell.length_b   1.000
_cell.length_c   1.000
_cell.angle_alpha   90.00
_cell.angle_beta   90.00
_cell.angle_gamma   90.00
#
_symmetry.space_group_name_H-M   'P 1'
#
loop_
_entity.id
_entity.type
_entity.pdbx_description
1 polymer ?
#
loop_
_entity_poly.entity_id
_entity_poly.type
_entity_poly.pdbx_seq_one_letter_code
_entity_poly.pdbx_strand_id
1 'polypeptide(L)'
;MRAITCESWRIFSKVKRGRRFMTHLFSKTVTRSLATLAFLFPFSLQANAEATIDLLIVYTSGTNDLYAGDPMTRFNHLVATANQIYSDSGIDLQLNIKHSVQVNYTDTNNAETALNDITNGSGAFSSIAGLREVHEADMVVLFRPYHANHGSCGLAWIGGMNTNGDFSAPYIKNYQYSHVAVNSCGDYVTAHELGHNMGLRHSRKQDGSGGTLSYALGHGVNSQFTTIMAYQSEFNVDYWTGKVYKFSNPDITCKGLPCGVDRFQSQGADARFALNITGPQIANFFGDPNATVQSELQIAHGQMNDAETAYNDAVQAKLDSDAAYAAKKEAEKAAKVAVKDAKRSAKDAAKAYSKSLKDQAKAAKKAANYLQKAQVQLDKYNATGKAAYQAKYNDFMALYNSYSDQADAFASTAEAQEPAVLSTTQDLTDAITDYEAKKQARIDEKDQNKLLKQDENNKKKVWTTLVKQYNNLLKNWS
;
A
#
# COMPACT_ATOMS: atom_id res chain seq x y z
N MET A 1 -38.32 -32.21 33.62
CA MET A 1 -39.15 -31.14 34.22
C MET A 1 -39.44 -30.11 33.13
N ARG A 2 -40.73 -29.98 32.78
CA ARG A 2 -41.51 -28.87 32.16
C ARG A 2 -40.74 -27.60 31.71
N ALA A 3 -41.05 -26.83 30.66
CA ALA A 3 -41.99 -26.77 29.52
C ALA A 3 -41.54 -25.50 28.73
N ILE A 4 -41.37 -25.43 27.40
CA ILE A 4 -42.34 -25.27 26.29
C ILE A 4 -43.23 -24.00 26.37
N THR A 5 -42.98 -23.08 25.39
CA THR A 5 -43.88 -22.27 24.52
C THR A 5 -44.31 -20.80 24.75
N CYS A 6 -44.32 -20.10 23.59
CA CYS A 6 -45.32 -19.18 22.99
C CYS A 6 -45.28 -17.67 23.32
N GLU A 7 -44.99 -16.81 22.32
CA GLU A 7 -45.93 -16.06 21.43
C GLU A 7 -46.44 -14.76 22.10
N SER A 8 -46.75 -13.63 21.47
CA SER A 8 -46.73 -13.12 20.09
C SER A 8 -47.16 -11.62 20.11
N TRP A 9 -46.76 -10.85 19.08
CA TRP A 9 -47.55 -9.86 18.32
C TRP A 9 -48.05 -8.46 18.83
N ARG A 10 -47.96 -7.52 17.85
CA ARG A 10 -48.75 -6.27 17.55
C ARG A 10 -48.37 -4.96 18.27
N ILE A 11 -47.83 -3.92 17.61
CA ILE A 11 -48.29 -3.01 16.52
C ILE A 11 -49.26 -1.87 16.99
N PHE A 12 -48.90 -0.62 16.62
CA PHE A 12 -49.71 0.58 16.22
C PHE A 12 -49.76 1.86 17.10
N SER A 13 -49.10 2.91 16.58
CA SER A 13 -49.50 4.33 16.41
C SER A 13 -50.02 5.21 17.56
N LYS A 14 -49.56 6.48 17.60
CA LYS A 14 -50.28 7.65 17.03
C LYS A 14 -49.53 8.98 17.15
N VAL A 15 -49.70 9.79 16.11
CA VAL A 15 -49.31 11.18 15.90
C VAL A 15 -50.50 12.10 16.26
N LYS A 16 -50.28 13.29 16.85
CA LYS A 16 -50.76 14.62 16.37
C LYS A 16 -50.77 15.75 17.43
N ARG A 17 -50.13 16.87 17.04
CA ARG A 17 -50.58 18.30 17.03
C ARG A 17 -51.14 18.95 18.31
N GLY A 18 -50.45 19.97 18.84
CA GLY A 18 -50.45 21.38 18.36
C GLY A 18 -51.36 22.41 19.07
N ARG A 19 -50.83 23.67 19.15
CA ARG A 19 -51.46 25.01 19.35
C ARG A 19 -51.67 25.52 20.81
N ARG A 20 -51.62 26.83 21.18
CA ARG A 20 -51.12 28.14 20.63
C ARG A 20 -51.59 29.28 21.61
N PHE A 21 -51.00 30.49 21.52
CA PHE A 21 -51.43 31.85 22.00
C PHE A 21 -51.12 32.27 23.47
N MET A 22 -50.26 33.28 23.75
CA MET A 22 -50.42 34.78 23.77
C MET A 22 -51.34 35.27 24.93
N THR A 23 -51.13 36.35 25.70
CA THR A 23 -50.43 37.67 25.59
C THR A 23 -50.57 38.46 26.92
N HIS A 24 -49.68 39.44 27.18
CA HIS A 24 -49.84 40.77 27.88
C HIS A 24 -48.61 41.10 28.76
N LEU A 25 -47.74 42.04 28.34
CA LEU A 25 -47.72 43.50 28.58
C LEU A 25 -47.52 43.91 30.06
N PHE A 26 -46.36 44.47 30.41
CA PHE A 26 -46.23 45.72 31.19
C PHE A 26 -44.82 46.33 31.04
N SER A 27 -44.82 47.64 30.79
CA SER A 27 -43.69 48.54 30.61
C SER A 27 -42.97 48.87 31.92
N LYS A 28 -41.63 49.00 31.89
CA LYS A 28 -40.86 49.98 32.68
C LYS A 28 -39.44 50.14 32.12
N THR A 29 -39.13 51.38 31.79
CA THR A 29 -37.89 51.91 31.22
C THR A 29 -36.74 51.88 32.24
N VAL A 30 -35.58 51.32 31.86
CA VAL A 30 -34.27 51.69 32.44
C VAL A 30 -33.25 51.76 31.31
N THR A 31 -32.75 52.97 31.10
CA THR A 31 -31.60 53.36 30.29
C THR A 31 -30.32 52.80 30.89
N ARG A 32 -29.50 52.08 30.09
CA ARG A 32 -28.05 52.30 29.92
C ARG A 32 -27.35 51.10 29.24
N SER A 33 -26.37 51.45 28.41
CA SER A 33 -25.28 50.63 27.86
C SER A 33 -25.62 49.76 26.64
N LEU A 34 -25.52 50.38 25.46
CA LEU A 34 -25.14 49.70 24.23
C LEU A 34 -23.69 49.21 24.38
N ALA A 35 -23.51 47.97 24.82
CA ALA A 35 -22.28 47.23 24.54
C ALA A 35 -22.45 46.63 23.14
N THR A 36 -21.93 47.34 22.14
CA THR A 36 -21.69 46.83 20.80
C THR A 36 -20.81 45.58 20.91
N LEU A 37 -21.41 44.41 20.69
CA LEU A 37 -20.67 43.17 20.49
C LEU A 37 -19.96 43.28 19.13
N ALA A 38 -18.75 43.86 19.15
CA ALA A 38 -17.83 43.79 18.04
C ALA A 38 -17.49 42.31 17.84
N PHE A 39 -17.99 41.70 16.77
CA PHE A 39 -17.42 40.49 16.20
C PHE A 39 -16.00 40.85 15.76
N LEU A 40 -15.05 40.76 16.69
CA LEU A 40 -13.64 40.62 16.38
C LEU A 40 -13.49 39.25 15.74
N PHE A 41 -13.70 39.17 14.42
CA PHE A 41 -12.98 38.17 13.64
C PHE A 41 -11.51 38.42 13.91
N PRO A 42 -10.76 37.47 14.50
CA PRO A 42 -9.33 37.54 14.36
C PRO A 42 -9.08 37.44 12.86
N PHE A 43 -8.72 38.57 12.24
CA PHE A 43 -7.89 38.52 11.05
C PHE A 43 -6.62 37.83 11.53
N SER A 44 -6.59 36.50 11.37
CA SER A 44 -5.34 35.78 11.33
C SER A 44 -4.56 36.45 10.21
N LEU A 45 -3.63 37.32 10.57
CA LEU A 45 -2.51 37.69 9.72
C LEU A 45 -1.84 36.35 9.39
N GLN A 46 -2.23 35.76 8.28
CA GLN A 46 -1.46 34.71 7.66
C GLN A 46 -0.14 35.40 7.34
N ALA A 47 0.88 35.18 8.17
CA ALA A 47 2.24 35.44 7.77
C ALA A 47 2.41 34.66 6.46
N ASN A 48 2.63 35.35 5.35
CA ASN A 48 3.03 34.68 4.12
C ASN A 48 4.30 33.92 4.49
N ALA A 49 4.24 32.59 4.48
CA ALA A 49 5.42 31.78 4.69
C ALA A 49 6.41 32.13 3.57
N GLU A 50 7.62 32.48 3.97
CA GLU A 50 8.73 32.75 3.05
C GLU A 50 8.96 31.51 2.17
N ALA A 51 8.86 31.67 0.85
CA ALA A 51 9.03 30.56 -0.08
C ALA A 51 10.53 30.20 -0.18
N THR A 52 10.89 28.94 0.01
CA THR A 52 12.27 28.47 -0.22
C THR A 52 12.34 27.78 -1.58
N ILE A 53 13.11 28.33 -2.50
CA ILE A 53 13.41 27.74 -3.79
C ILE A 53 14.73 26.97 -3.69
N ASP A 54 14.68 25.70 -4.05
CA ASP A 54 15.80 24.79 -3.99
C ASP A 54 16.60 24.76 -5.30
N LEU A 55 17.92 24.93 -5.19
CA LEU A 55 18.84 25.02 -6.31
C LEU A 55 19.70 23.76 -6.46
N LEU A 56 19.78 23.28 -7.70
CA LEU A 56 20.85 22.39 -8.15
C LEU A 56 21.90 23.24 -8.86
N ILE A 57 23.09 23.30 -8.27
CA ILE A 57 24.23 23.98 -8.87
C ILE A 57 24.99 23.01 -9.77
N VAL A 58 25.17 23.37 -11.02
CA VAL A 58 25.99 22.63 -11.99
C VAL A 58 27.19 23.50 -12.31
N TYR A 59 28.40 22.96 -12.32
CA TYR A 59 29.59 23.74 -12.59
C TYR A 59 30.64 22.97 -13.40
N THR A 60 31.46 23.69 -14.15
CA THR A 60 32.50 23.11 -15.00
C THR A 60 33.81 22.88 -14.25
N SER A 61 34.69 22.07 -14.83
CA SER A 61 36.06 21.92 -14.33
C SER A 61 36.81 23.25 -14.24
N GLY A 62 36.63 24.18 -15.19
CA GLY A 62 37.26 25.50 -15.08
C GLY A 62 36.72 26.32 -13.90
N THR A 63 35.44 26.17 -13.52
CA THR A 63 34.92 26.77 -12.29
C THR A 63 35.57 26.17 -11.05
N ASN A 64 35.73 24.85 -11.02
CA ASN A 64 36.42 24.15 -9.94
C ASN A 64 37.87 24.64 -9.78
N ASP A 65 38.61 24.70 -10.88
CA ASP A 65 40.01 25.12 -10.90
C ASP A 65 40.18 26.60 -10.52
N LEU A 66 39.26 27.48 -10.95
CA LEU A 66 39.24 28.90 -10.61
C LEU A 66 39.18 29.14 -9.10
N TYR A 67 38.55 28.23 -8.36
CA TYR A 67 38.41 28.28 -6.90
C TYR A 67 39.24 27.19 -6.20
N ALA A 68 40.38 26.81 -6.79
CA ALA A 68 41.36 25.89 -6.19
C ALA A 68 40.78 24.54 -5.73
N GLY A 69 39.74 24.05 -6.42
CA GLY A 69 39.08 22.77 -6.14
C GLY A 69 37.91 22.83 -5.16
N ASP A 70 37.55 24.02 -4.65
CA ASP A 70 36.41 24.20 -3.74
C ASP A 70 35.60 25.48 -4.06
N PRO A 71 34.71 25.43 -5.07
CA PRO A 71 33.90 26.58 -5.45
C PRO A 71 32.71 26.86 -4.52
N MET A 72 32.46 26.01 -3.51
CA MET A 72 31.25 26.10 -2.67
C MET A 72 31.13 27.42 -1.92
N THR A 73 32.25 27.97 -1.44
CA THR A 73 32.27 29.27 -0.77
C THR A 73 31.76 30.38 -1.68
N ARG A 74 32.11 30.34 -2.98
CA ARG A 74 31.62 31.30 -3.96
C ARG A 74 30.13 31.11 -4.25
N PHE A 75 29.66 29.88 -4.39
CA PHE A 75 28.24 29.60 -4.61
C PHE A 75 27.38 30.09 -3.44
N ASN A 76 27.82 29.82 -2.21
CA ASN A 76 27.17 30.33 -1.00
C ASN A 76 27.12 31.86 -0.96
N HIS A 77 28.21 32.54 -1.36
CA HIS A 77 28.23 34.00 -1.46
C HIS A 77 27.23 34.55 -2.49
N LEU A 78 27.16 33.94 -3.68
CA LEU A 78 26.21 34.34 -4.73
C LEU A 78 24.75 34.13 -4.28
N VAL A 79 24.47 32.99 -3.65
CA VAL A 79 23.14 32.68 -3.10
C VAL A 79 22.78 33.62 -1.94
N ALA A 80 23.69 33.88 -1.02
CA ALA A 80 23.48 34.83 0.08
C ALA A 80 23.23 36.25 -0.45
N THR A 81 23.96 36.67 -1.49
CA THR A 81 23.75 37.96 -2.14
C THR A 81 22.36 38.05 -2.78
N ALA A 82 21.93 36.99 -3.48
CA ALA A 82 20.58 36.92 -4.05
C ALA A 82 19.48 36.95 -2.97
N ASN A 83 19.66 36.23 -1.85
CA ASN A 83 18.74 36.28 -0.71
C ASN A 83 18.66 37.67 -0.08
N GLN A 84 19.79 38.37 0.05
CA GLN A 84 19.79 39.75 0.52
C GLN A 84 19.04 40.67 -0.45
N ILE A 85 19.20 40.49 -1.77
CA ILE A 85 18.45 41.24 -2.79
C ILE A 85 16.93 41.01 -2.64
N TYR A 86 16.47 39.76 -2.43
CA TYR A 86 15.05 39.48 -2.20
C TYR A 86 14.53 40.20 -0.95
N SER A 87 15.25 40.08 0.16
CA SER A 87 14.91 40.74 1.43
C SER A 87 14.84 42.27 1.28
N ASP A 88 15.87 42.87 0.69
CA ASP A 88 15.97 44.32 0.45
C ASP A 88 14.89 44.87 -0.51
N SER A 89 14.26 43.98 -1.28
CA SER A 89 13.18 44.28 -2.21
C SER A 89 11.79 44.07 -1.62
N GLY A 90 11.67 43.49 -0.42
CA GLY A 90 10.39 43.09 0.18
C GLY A 90 9.77 41.86 -0.47
N ILE A 91 10.61 40.94 -0.97
CA ILE A 91 10.19 39.67 -1.57
C ILE A 91 10.32 38.58 -0.52
N ASP A 92 9.24 37.80 -0.33
CA ASP A 92 9.16 36.75 0.68
C ASP A 92 9.71 35.42 0.12
N LEU A 93 11.01 35.41 -0.19
CA LEU A 93 11.68 34.29 -0.89
C LEU A 93 13.13 34.10 -0.43
N GLN A 94 13.53 32.84 -0.27
CA GLN A 94 14.92 32.42 -0.08
C GLN A 94 15.32 31.37 -1.11
N LEU A 95 16.60 31.35 -1.42
CA LEU A 95 17.27 30.32 -2.17
C LEU A 95 18.07 29.43 -1.22
N ASN A 96 18.00 28.13 -1.47
CA ASN A 96 18.81 27.14 -0.77
C ASN A 96 19.54 26.25 -1.78
N ILE A 97 20.82 25.95 -1.53
CA ILE A 97 21.58 25.01 -2.38
C ILE A 97 21.29 23.60 -1.86
N LYS A 98 20.53 22.80 -2.62
CA LYS A 98 20.29 21.38 -2.29
C LYS A 98 21.46 20.50 -2.65
N HIS A 99 22.05 20.75 -3.81
CA HIS A 99 23.14 19.94 -4.31
C HIS A 99 24.00 20.72 -5.29
N SER A 100 25.26 20.31 -5.43
CA SER A 100 26.18 20.84 -6.42
C SER A 100 26.92 19.70 -7.12
N VAL A 101 27.03 19.75 -8.44
CA VAL A 101 27.69 18.71 -9.24
C VAL A 101 28.63 19.32 -10.27
N GLN A 102 29.85 18.78 -10.34
CA GLN A 102 30.81 19.11 -11.39
C GLN A 102 30.49 18.30 -12.66
N VAL A 103 30.54 18.95 -13.81
CA VAL A 103 30.40 18.32 -15.13
C VAL A 103 31.60 18.61 -16.02
N ASN A 104 31.92 17.67 -16.91
CA ASN A 104 32.95 17.84 -17.92
C ASN A 104 32.38 18.56 -19.16
N TYR A 105 32.12 19.86 -19.03
CA TYR A 105 31.60 20.72 -20.09
C TYR A 105 32.57 21.88 -20.38
N THR A 106 32.58 22.36 -21.63
CA THR A 106 33.49 23.43 -22.06
C THR A 106 33.16 24.78 -21.41
N ASP A 107 34.16 25.63 -21.17
CA ASP A 107 33.99 27.01 -20.69
C ASP A 107 33.94 28.05 -21.81
N THR A 108 34.21 27.63 -23.05
CA THR A 108 34.49 28.55 -24.16
C THR A 108 33.49 28.44 -25.32
N ASN A 109 32.28 27.90 -25.13
CA ASN A 109 31.18 28.11 -26.08
C ASN A 109 30.23 29.20 -25.57
N ASN A 110 29.36 29.70 -26.45
CA ASN A 110 28.45 30.80 -26.10
C ASN A 110 27.41 30.37 -25.05
N ALA A 111 26.83 31.35 -24.34
CA ALA A 111 25.89 31.10 -23.25
C ALA A 111 24.59 30.45 -23.72
N GLU A 112 24.12 30.78 -24.93
CA GLU A 112 22.90 30.19 -25.53
C GLU A 112 23.06 28.68 -25.77
N THR A 113 24.21 28.25 -26.29
CA THR A 113 24.51 26.83 -26.48
C THR A 113 24.55 26.11 -25.13
N ALA A 114 25.22 26.70 -24.13
CA ALA A 114 25.30 26.13 -22.79
C ALA A 114 23.92 26.00 -22.12
N LEU A 115 23.08 27.03 -22.22
CA LEU A 115 21.72 27.01 -21.68
C LEU A 115 20.85 25.94 -22.38
N ASN A 116 20.92 25.85 -23.71
CA ASN A 116 20.20 24.81 -24.45
C ASN A 116 20.69 23.41 -24.11
N ASP A 117 22.01 23.21 -23.98
CA ASP A 117 22.59 21.91 -23.68
C ASP A 117 22.20 21.41 -22.29
N ILE A 118 22.25 22.27 -21.25
CA ILE A 118 21.84 21.86 -19.90
C ILE A 118 20.34 21.60 -19.80
N THR A 119 19.53 22.42 -20.49
CA THR A 119 18.06 22.25 -20.50
C THR A 119 17.65 20.96 -21.18
N ASN A 120 18.29 20.60 -22.29
CA ASN A 120 17.98 19.40 -23.07
C ASN A 120 18.74 18.14 -22.60
N GLY A 121 19.59 18.25 -21.59
CA GLY A 121 20.42 17.13 -21.11
C GLY A 121 21.46 16.65 -22.13
N SER A 122 21.94 17.54 -23.01
CA SER A 122 22.90 17.21 -24.05
C SER A 122 24.28 16.88 -23.47
N GLY A 123 24.89 15.78 -23.94
CA GLY A 123 26.27 15.42 -23.63
C GLY A 123 26.55 15.33 -22.12
N ALA A 124 27.39 16.24 -21.61
CA ALA A 124 27.81 16.29 -20.22
C ALA A 124 26.66 16.53 -19.21
N PHE A 125 25.47 16.92 -19.70
CA PHE A 125 24.31 17.21 -18.86
C PHE A 125 23.26 16.08 -18.80
N SER A 126 23.52 14.92 -19.38
CA SER A 126 22.55 13.80 -19.45
C SER A 126 22.02 13.32 -18.10
N SER A 127 22.77 13.50 -17.01
CA SER A 127 22.34 13.16 -15.65
C SER A 127 21.64 14.28 -14.89
N ILE A 128 21.65 15.52 -15.40
CA ILE A 128 21.18 16.70 -14.63
C ILE A 128 19.69 16.65 -14.36
N ALA A 129 18.87 16.23 -15.33
CA ALA A 129 17.43 16.08 -15.10
C ALA A 129 17.13 15.07 -13.97
N GLY A 130 17.83 13.93 -13.95
CA GLY A 130 17.69 12.94 -12.88
C GLY A 130 18.20 13.42 -11.53
N LEU A 131 19.33 14.15 -11.49
CA LEU A 131 19.82 14.77 -10.24
C LEU A 131 18.86 15.84 -9.73
N ARG A 132 18.26 16.62 -10.64
CA ARG A 132 17.25 17.62 -10.29
C ARG A 132 16.00 16.97 -9.68
N GLU A 133 15.56 15.82 -10.19
CA GLU A 133 14.47 15.03 -9.60
C GLU A 133 14.86 14.43 -8.25
N VAL A 134 16.03 13.80 -8.14
CA VAL A 134 16.50 13.15 -6.90
C VAL A 134 16.69 14.14 -5.76
N HIS A 135 17.18 15.34 -6.06
CA HIS A 135 17.43 16.39 -5.07
C HIS A 135 16.28 17.40 -4.97
N GLU A 136 15.17 17.17 -5.69
CA GLU A 136 13.97 18.00 -5.68
C GLU A 136 14.29 19.49 -5.91
N ALA A 137 15.25 19.78 -6.80
CA ALA A 137 15.70 21.14 -7.04
C ALA A 137 14.75 21.88 -7.99
N ASP A 138 14.05 22.89 -7.47
CA ASP A 138 13.11 23.73 -8.21
C ASP A 138 13.74 24.42 -9.41
N MET A 139 15.00 24.85 -9.29
CA MET A 139 15.75 25.53 -10.36
C MET A 139 17.19 25.01 -10.49
N VAL A 140 17.76 25.15 -11.68
CA VAL A 140 19.13 24.72 -11.97
C VAL A 140 19.97 25.89 -12.48
N VAL A 141 21.15 26.07 -11.90
CA VAL A 141 22.10 27.11 -12.32
C VAL A 141 23.41 26.48 -12.77
N LEU A 142 23.79 26.72 -14.02
CA LEU A 142 25.10 26.40 -14.56
C LEU A 142 26.07 27.56 -14.32
N PHE A 143 27.02 27.37 -13.41
CA PHE A 143 28.13 28.29 -13.19
C PHE A 143 29.34 27.95 -14.06
N ARG A 144 29.86 28.96 -14.77
CA ARG A 144 31.05 28.88 -15.62
C ARG A 144 31.96 30.09 -15.42
N PRO A 145 33.29 29.99 -15.60
CA PRO A 145 34.16 31.17 -15.67
C PRO A 145 33.74 32.05 -16.84
N TYR A 146 33.77 33.37 -16.66
CA TYR A 146 33.41 34.31 -17.72
C TYR A 146 34.37 34.22 -18.91
N HIS A 147 33.80 34.13 -20.12
CA HIS A 147 34.54 34.33 -21.37
C HIS A 147 33.78 35.31 -22.28
N ALA A 148 34.51 36.14 -23.03
CA ALA A 148 33.92 37.18 -23.88
C ALA A 148 32.90 36.64 -24.90
N ASN A 149 33.08 35.41 -25.36
CA ASN A 149 32.18 34.77 -26.32
C ASN A 149 30.89 34.23 -25.71
N HIS A 150 30.70 34.34 -24.39
CA HIS A 150 29.40 34.13 -23.75
C HIS A 150 28.39 35.18 -24.20
N GLY A 151 28.85 36.39 -24.56
CA GLY A 151 28.02 37.52 -25.00
C GLY A 151 27.36 38.30 -23.88
N SER A 152 27.14 37.69 -22.72
CA SER A 152 26.57 38.29 -21.51
C SER A 152 27.15 37.65 -20.24
N CYS A 153 26.86 38.25 -19.09
CA CYS A 153 27.21 37.67 -17.79
C CYS A 153 26.28 36.52 -17.37
N GLY A 154 25.13 36.38 -18.01
CA GLY A 154 24.14 35.36 -17.71
C GLY A 154 23.08 35.25 -18.81
N LEU A 155 22.39 34.11 -18.83
CA LEU A 155 21.27 33.85 -19.72
C LEU A 155 20.34 32.81 -19.08
N ALA A 156 19.03 33.06 -19.12
CA ALA A 156 18.02 32.17 -18.58
C ALA A 156 16.75 32.14 -19.43
N TRP A 157 15.98 31.07 -19.29
CA TRP A 157 14.63 31.01 -19.85
C TRP A 157 13.67 31.88 -19.05
N ILE A 158 12.76 32.58 -19.75
CA ILE A 158 11.70 33.34 -19.09
C ILE A 158 10.54 32.41 -18.74
N GLY A 159 10.22 32.30 -17.45
CA GLY A 159 9.12 31.47 -16.97
C GLY A 159 7.74 32.07 -17.22
N GLY A 160 6.78 31.25 -17.64
CA GLY A 160 5.36 31.60 -17.62
C GLY A 160 4.99 32.87 -18.39
N MET A 161 5.57 33.13 -19.55
CA MET A 161 5.30 34.34 -20.34
C MET A 161 3.79 34.47 -20.64
N ASN A 162 3.17 35.62 -20.32
CA ASN A 162 1.74 35.89 -20.45
C ASN A 162 0.79 34.88 -19.77
N THR A 163 1.23 34.24 -18.68
CA THR A 163 0.40 33.30 -17.90
C THR A 163 -0.40 33.96 -16.77
N ASN A 164 -0.27 35.29 -16.59
CA ASN A 164 -0.89 36.02 -15.50
C ASN A 164 -0.50 35.49 -14.11
N GLY A 165 0.78 35.10 -13.96
CA GLY A 165 1.34 34.56 -12.72
C GLY A 165 1.09 33.06 -12.50
N ASP A 166 0.44 32.35 -13.41
CA ASP A 166 0.17 30.91 -13.28
C ASP A 166 1.36 30.07 -13.74
N PHE A 167 2.01 29.39 -12.79
CA PHE A 167 3.16 28.52 -13.02
C PHE A 167 2.79 27.03 -12.96
N SER A 168 1.50 26.67 -12.96
CA SER A 168 1.03 25.28 -12.86
C SER A 168 1.33 24.41 -14.09
N ALA A 169 1.61 25.02 -15.24
CA ALA A 169 1.84 24.28 -16.48
C ALA A 169 3.20 23.54 -16.44
N PRO A 170 3.24 22.20 -16.68
CA PRO A 170 4.47 21.40 -16.52
C PRO A 170 5.67 21.87 -17.34
N TYR A 171 5.41 22.47 -18.51
CA TYR A 171 6.49 22.99 -19.35
C TYR A 171 7.28 24.12 -18.66
N ILE A 172 6.68 24.88 -17.73
CA ILE A 172 7.38 25.97 -17.04
C ILE A 172 8.44 25.40 -16.08
N LYS A 173 8.12 24.31 -15.38
CA LYS A 173 9.08 23.55 -14.55
C LYS A 173 10.25 23.03 -15.38
N ASN A 174 9.97 22.52 -16.59
CA ASN A 174 10.97 21.93 -17.47
C ASN A 174 12.01 22.94 -18.01
N TYR A 175 11.75 24.25 -17.89
CA TYR A 175 12.64 25.31 -18.37
C TYR A 175 13.23 26.18 -17.25
N GLN A 176 13.19 25.74 -15.98
CA GLN A 176 13.86 26.45 -14.86
C GLN A 176 15.38 26.24 -14.85
N TYR A 177 16.04 26.70 -15.91
CA TYR A 177 17.49 26.62 -16.10
C TYR A 177 18.07 28.00 -16.38
N SER A 178 19.26 28.22 -15.84
CA SER A 178 20.07 29.43 -15.99
C SER A 178 21.52 29.08 -16.28
N HIS A 179 22.20 29.91 -17.07
CA HIS A 179 23.65 29.98 -17.20
C HIS A 179 24.14 31.29 -16.57
N VAL A 180 25.14 31.22 -15.70
CA VAL A 180 25.69 32.40 -15.01
C VAL A 180 27.22 32.35 -15.00
N ALA A 181 27.86 33.48 -15.33
CA ALA A 181 29.28 33.65 -15.16
C ALA A 181 29.63 33.85 -13.67
N VAL A 182 30.53 33.03 -13.14
CA VAL A 182 30.83 32.96 -11.70
C VAL A 182 31.80 34.04 -11.22
N ASN A 183 32.56 34.65 -12.13
CA ASN A 183 33.55 35.71 -11.87
C ASN A 183 33.42 36.86 -12.87
N SER A 184 34.13 37.96 -12.62
CA SER A 184 34.26 39.15 -13.51
C SER A 184 32.93 39.88 -13.84
N CYS A 185 31.82 39.37 -13.35
CA CYS A 185 30.47 39.89 -13.47
C CYS A 185 29.95 40.28 -12.09
N GLY A 186 28.96 41.19 -12.04
CA GLY A 186 28.36 41.59 -10.78
C GLY A 186 27.65 40.43 -10.08
N ASP A 187 27.77 40.36 -8.75
CA ASP A 187 27.17 39.27 -7.95
C ASP A 187 25.62 39.25 -8.01
N TYR A 188 25.00 40.33 -8.50
CA TYR A 188 23.56 40.40 -8.72
C TYR A 188 23.06 39.55 -9.89
N VAL A 189 23.95 39.07 -10.77
CA VAL A 189 23.55 38.37 -12.01
C VAL A 189 22.80 37.08 -11.69
N THR A 190 23.16 36.33 -10.65
CA THR A 190 22.38 35.15 -10.23
C THR A 190 20.92 35.51 -9.92
N ALA A 191 20.68 36.61 -9.20
CA ALA A 191 19.32 37.08 -8.96
C ALA A 191 18.63 37.54 -10.25
N HIS A 192 19.35 38.16 -11.18
CA HIS A 192 18.82 38.56 -12.49
C HIS A 192 18.31 37.36 -13.30
N GLU A 193 19.15 36.33 -13.45
CA GLU A 193 18.82 35.16 -14.25
C GLU A 193 17.70 34.32 -13.61
N LEU A 194 17.74 34.14 -12.28
CA LEU A 194 16.64 33.49 -11.57
C LEU A 194 15.35 34.33 -11.66
N GLY A 195 15.46 35.65 -11.69
CA GLY A 195 14.35 36.57 -11.96
C GLY A 195 13.66 36.26 -13.30
N HIS A 196 14.42 35.98 -14.36
CA HIS A 196 13.86 35.53 -15.64
C HIS A 196 13.12 34.20 -15.51
N ASN A 197 13.74 33.20 -14.91
CA ASN A 197 13.10 31.90 -14.69
C ASN A 197 11.79 32.00 -13.87
N MET A 198 11.71 32.97 -12.95
CA MET A 198 10.51 33.28 -12.16
C MET A 198 9.49 34.20 -12.88
N GLY A 199 9.75 34.55 -14.14
CA GLY A 199 8.82 35.22 -15.04
C GLY A 199 8.96 36.73 -15.15
N LEU A 200 10.10 37.29 -14.73
CA LEU A 200 10.42 38.70 -14.95
C LEU A 200 11.02 38.91 -16.34
N ARG A 201 10.76 40.09 -16.90
CA ARG A 201 11.45 40.63 -18.08
C ARG A 201 12.31 41.82 -17.70
N HIS A 202 13.03 42.36 -18.68
CA HIS A 202 13.85 43.54 -18.46
C HIS A 202 12.99 44.78 -18.17
N SER A 203 13.55 45.99 -18.19
CA SER A 203 12.71 47.18 -18.02
C SER A 203 11.73 47.36 -19.18
N ARG A 204 10.64 48.09 -18.95
CA ARG A 204 9.71 48.44 -20.03
C ARG A 204 10.37 49.20 -21.18
N LYS A 205 11.38 50.02 -20.88
CA LYS A 205 12.15 50.78 -21.87
C LYS A 205 12.91 49.85 -22.84
N GLN A 206 13.32 48.69 -22.35
CA GLN A 206 14.05 47.66 -23.10
C GLN A 206 13.11 46.75 -23.89
N ASP A 207 12.13 46.20 -23.18
CA ASP A 207 11.38 45.02 -23.64
C ASP A 207 9.95 45.34 -24.10
N GLY A 208 9.46 46.54 -23.81
CA GLY A 208 8.11 47.02 -24.12
C GLY A 208 6.99 46.43 -23.24
N SER A 209 7.08 45.15 -22.86
CA SER A 209 6.06 44.44 -22.08
C SER A 209 6.67 43.53 -21.00
N GLY A 210 5.89 43.29 -19.94
CA GLY A 210 6.26 42.38 -18.85
C GLY A 210 6.28 40.90 -19.25
N GLY A 211 6.81 40.07 -18.35
CA GLY A 211 6.90 38.62 -18.54
C GLY A 211 5.59 37.90 -18.21
N THR A 212 5.53 37.26 -17.05
CA THR A 212 4.33 36.53 -16.62
C THR A 212 3.12 37.44 -16.34
N LEU A 213 3.39 38.62 -15.80
CA LEU A 213 2.42 39.69 -15.55
C LEU A 213 2.85 40.95 -16.30
N SER A 214 1.90 41.82 -16.63
CA SER A 214 2.17 43.05 -17.40
C SER A 214 3.21 43.97 -16.73
N TYR A 215 3.32 43.93 -15.40
CA TYR A 215 4.24 44.72 -14.57
C TYR A 215 5.46 43.92 -14.04
N ALA A 216 5.65 42.66 -14.46
CA ALA A 216 6.79 41.80 -14.09
C ALA A 216 8.08 42.23 -14.82
N LEU A 217 8.64 43.37 -14.42
CA LEU A 217 9.66 44.13 -15.17
C LEU A 217 10.72 44.75 -14.26
N GLY A 218 11.89 45.03 -14.83
CA GLY A 218 12.85 45.95 -14.24
C GLY A 218 12.40 47.42 -14.25
N HIS A 219 13.10 48.25 -13.48
CA HIS A 219 12.89 49.69 -13.42
C HIS A 219 14.23 50.42 -13.44
N GLY A 220 14.24 51.64 -13.96
CA GLY A 220 15.41 52.50 -13.94
C GLY A 220 15.00 53.95 -14.12
N VAL A 221 15.87 54.84 -13.65
CA VAL A 221 15.76 56.27 -13.84
C VAL A 221 17.02 56.75 -14.54
N ASN A 222 16.85 57.45 -15.66
CA ASN A 222 17.95 57.86 -16.51
C ASN A 222 19.03 58.60 -15.71
N SER A 223 20.29 58.18 -15.85
CA SER A 223 21.46 58.74 -15.19
C SER A 223 21.41 58.75 -13.65
N GLN A 224 20.51 57.96 -13.04
CA GLN A 224 20.40 57.82 -11.59
C GLN A 224 20.67 56.37 -11.15
N PHE A 225 19.81 55.44 -11.53
CA PHE A 225 19.94 54.02 -11.14
C PHE A 225 19.15 53.07 -12.04
N THR A 226 19.44 51.78 -11.89
CA THR A 226 18.63 50.67 -12.41
C THR A 226 18.46 49.60 -11.35
N THR A 227 17.29 48.95 -11.31
CA THR A 227 17.02 47.75 -10.51
C THR A 227 17.60 46.51 -11.19
N ILE A 228 17.55 45.35 -10.52
CA ILE A 228 18.20 44.12 -10.98
C ILE A 228 17.88 43.78 -12.43
N MET A 229 16.62 43.81 -12.84
CA MET A 229 16.20 43.40 -14.18
C MET A 229 16.44 44.46 -15.28
N ALA A 230 16.90 45.68 -14.97
CA ALA A 230 17.09 46.74 -15.97
C ALA A 230 18.56 46.86 -16.41
N TYR A 231 18.85 47.14 -17.67
CA TYR A 231 20.24 47.34 -18.13
C TYR A 231 20.72 48.75 -17.83
N GLN A 232 21.92 48.88 -17.25
CA GLN A 232 22.51 50.21 -17.00
C GLN A 232 22.66 51.06 -18.28
N SER A 233 23.06 50.43 -19.39
CA SER A 233 23.27 51.10 -20.69
C SER A 233 22.02 51.81 -21.19
N GLU A 234 20.87 51.20 -20.98
CA GLU A 234 19.56 51.67 -21.46
C GLU A 234 19.10 52.92 -20.72
N PHE A 235 19.58 53.13 -19.50
CA PHE A 235 19.29 54.30 -18.68
C PHE A 235 20.44 55.29 -18.63
N ASN A 236 21.53 55.10 -19.40
CA ASN A 236 22.72 55.94 -19.31
C ASN A 236 23.23 56.05 -17.86
N VAL A 237 23.33 54.90 -17.21
CA VAL A 237 23.71 54.75 -15.81
C VAL A 237 25.08 54.05 -15.75
N ASP A 238 25.93 54.45 -14.81
CA ASP A 238 27.26 53.86 -14.65
C ASP A 238 27.18 52.37 -14.25
N TYR A 239 28.12 51.56 -14.76
CA TYR A 239 28.13 50.12 -14.55
C TYR A 239 28.30 49.76 -13.06
N TRP A 240 29.22 50.43 -12.36
CA TRP A 240 29.62 50.07 -10.99
C TRP A 240 28.76 50.69 -9.90
N THR A 241 28.36 51.95 -10.08
CA THR A 241 27.66 52.75 -9.05
C THR A 241 26.17 52.89 -9.31
N GLY A 242 25.72 52.46 -10.48
CA GLY A 242 24.38 52.70 -10.97
C GLY A 242 23.39 51.53 -10.77
N LYS A 243 23.90 50.33 -10.49
CA LYS A 243 23.07 49.17 -10.17
C LYS A 243 22.64 49.21 -8.71
N VAL A 244 21.34 49.21 -8.46
CA VAL A 244 20.82 48.99 -7.11
C VAL A 244 20.45 47.52 -6.98
N TYR A 245 20.94 46.89 -5.90
CA TYR A 245 20.75 45.48 -5.58
C TYR A 245 19.34 45.23 -5.02
N LYS A 246 18.32 45.64 -5.79
CA LYS A 246 16.90 45.50 -5.49
C LYS A 246 16.13 45.23 -6.77
N PHE A 247 15.13 44.36 -6.70
CA PHE A 247 14.08 44.24 -7.71
C PHE A 247 13.17 45.47 -7.68
N SER A 248 12.42 45.69 -8.76
CA SER A 248 11.51 46.83 -8.81
C SER A 248 10.37 46.66 -7.79
N ASN A 249 10.17 47.69 -6.98
CA ASN A 249 9.12 47.76 -5.97
C ASN A 249 8.76 49.24 -5.76
N PRO A 250 7.52 49.69 -6.09
CA PRO A 250 7.11 51.08 -5.96
C PRO A 250 6.99 51.55 -4.50
N ASP A 251 6.89 50.62 -3.55
CA ASP A 251 6.67 50.92 -2.12
C ASP A 251 7.99 51.20 -1.35
N ILE A 252 9.14 51.04 -2.01
CA ILE A 252 10.47 51.30 -1.43
C ILE A 252 11.25 52.31 -2.27
N THR A 253 12.31 52.88 -1.68
CA THR A 253 13.15 53.88 -2.35
C THR A 253 14.48 53.32 -2.86
N CYS A 254 14.90 53.80 -4.02
CA CYS A 254 16.20 53.59 -4.63
C CYS A 254 16.82 54.95 -4.98
N LYS A 255 17.94 55.27 -4.31
CA LYS A 255 18.60 56.59 -4.39
C LYS A 255 17.65 57.79 -4.19
N GLY A 256 16.74 57.69 -3.23
CA GLY A 256 15.78 58.76 -2.90
C GLY A 256 14.59 58.90 -3.84
N LEU A 257 14.48 58.03 -4.85
CA LEU A 257 13.34 57.96 -5.78
C LEU A 257 12.59 56.63 -5.60
N PRO A 258 11.33 56.50 -6.04
CA PRO A 258 10.63 55.21 -6.02
C PRO A 258 11.41 54.13 -6.76
N CYS A 259 11.51 52.93 -6.19
CA CYS A 259 12.25 51.83 -6.81
C CYS A 259 11.45 51.03 -7.85
N GLY A 260 10.30 51.54 -8.28
CA GLY A 260 9.41 50.90 -9.23
C GLY A 260 8.31 51.86 -9.64
N VAL A 261 7.37 51.35 -10.43
CA VAL A 261 6.16 52.09 -10.84
C VAL A 261 4.96 51.27 -10.41
N ASP A 262 3.97 51.93 -9.82
CA ASP A 262 2.74 51.26 -9.36
C ASP A 262 2.13 50.38 -10.47
N ARG A 263 1.78 49.15 -10.09
CA ARG A 263 1.35 48.09 -11.01
C ARG A 263 0.09 48.43 -11.82
N PHE A 264 -0.75 49.34 -11.31
CA PHE A 264 -2.00 49.75 -11.95
C PHE A 264 -1.81 50.92 -12.91
N GLN A 265 -0.60 51.50 -12.97
CA GLN A 265 -0.27 52.52 -13.95
C GLN A 265 0.13 51.89 -15.29
N SER A 266 -0.04 52.66 -16.37
CA SER A 266 0.30 52.22 -17.75
C SER A 266 1.78 51.86 -17.93
N GLN A 267 2.67 52.36 -17.09
CA GLN A 267 4.10 52.07 -17.07
C GLN A 267 4.51 51.21 -15.88
N GLY A 268 3.57 50.47 -15.26
CA GLY A 268 3.80 49.67 -14.06
C GLY A 268 5.02 48.74 -14.16
N ALA A 269 5.79 48.70 -13.07
CA ALA A 269 7.00 47.93 -12.88
C ALA A 269 7.13 47.57 -11.39
N ASP A 270 6.65 46.37 -11.04
CA ASP A 270 6.68 45.82 -9.69
C ASP A 270 6.99 44.32 -9.75
N ALA A 271 8.29 44.04 -9.89
CA ALA A 271 8.83 42.70 -9.87
C ALA A 271 8.58 42.02 -8.52
N ARG A 272 8.59 42.76 -7.40
CA ARG A 272 8.36 42.17 -6.08
C ARG A 272 6.99 41.50 -5.99
N PHE A 273 5.93 42.10 -6.52
CA PHE A 273 4.61 41.44 -6.52
C PHE A 273 4.56 40.21 -7.41
N ALA A 274 5.19 40.29 -8.59
CA ALA A 274 5.25 39.15 -9.49
C ALA A 274 5.98 37.97 -8.84
N LEU A 275 7.11 38.22 -8.18
CA LEU A 275 7.90 37.19 -7.49
C LEU A 275 7.18 36.64 -6.24
N ASN A 276 6.43 37.46 -5.49
CA ASN A 276 5.61 36.94 -4.38
C ASN A 276 4.42 36.10 -4.86
N ILE A 277 4.02 36.18 -6.15
CA ILE A 277 3.02 35.29 -6.75
C ILE A 277 3.67 34.00 -7.25
N THR A 278 4.79 34.11 -7.98
CA THR A 278 5.38 32.95 -8.67
C THR A 278 6.30 32.14 -7.77
N GLY A 279 7.00 32.78 -6.83
CA GLY A 279 7.93 32.15 -5.88
C GLY A 279 7.35 30.93 -5.16
N PRO A 280 6.21 31.05 -4.44
CA PRO A 280 5.59 29.92 -3.76
C PRO A 280 5.16 28.76 -4.69
N GLN A 281 4.80 29.06 -5.94
CA GLN A 281 4.46 28.02 -6.92
C GLN A 281 5.71 27.27 -7.39
N ILE A 282 6.82 27.98 -7.58
CA ILE A 282 8.11 27.42 -8.00
C ILE A 282 8.73 26.59 -6.88
N ALA A 283 8.71 27.09 -5.65
CA ALA A 283 9.13 26.37 -4.44
C ALA A 283 8.34 25.07 -4.16
N ASN A 284 7.25 24.85 -4.90
CA ASN A 284 6.40 23.67 -4.80
C ASN A 284 6.42 22.82 -6.07
N PHE A 285 7.41 23.00 -6.97
CA PHE A 285 7.52 22.19 -8.18
C PHE A 285 7.77 20.71 -7.90
N PHE A 286 8.40 20.38 -6.76
CA PHE A 286 8.64 19.01 -6.31
C PHE A 286 7.85 18.61 -5.04
N GLY A 287 7.11 19.54 -4.42
CA GLY A 287 6.36 19.30 -3.17
C GLY A 287 7.24 19.38 -1.90
N ASP A 288 6.63 19.26 -0.71
CA ASP A 288 7.35 19.23 0.58
C ASP A 288 8.08 17.86 0.77
N PRO A 289 9.42 17.83 0.92
CA PRO A 289 10.21 16.60 1.06
C PRO A 289 9.80 15.74 2.27
N ASN A 290 9.30 16.37 3.34
CA ASN A 290 8.79 15.63 4.49
C ASN A 290 7.48 14.93 4.16
N ALA A 291 6.65 15.46 3.26
CA ALA A 291 5.41 14.80 2.87
C ALA A 291 5.67 13.57 1.98
N THR A 292 6.65 13.61 1.07
CA THR A 292 7.00 12.48 0.19
C THR A 292 7.59 11.33 0.99
N VAL A 293 8.60 11.56 1.83
CA VAL A 293 9.21 10.50 2.65
C VAL A 293 8.23 10.00 3.72
N GLN A 294 7.41 10.86 4.32
CA GLN A 294 6.32 10.40 5.21
C GLN A 294 5.29 9.55 4.45
N SER A 295 4.97 9.90 3.21
CA SER A 295 4.03 9.12 2.39
C SER A 295 4.60 7.75 2.00
N GLU A 296 5.87 7.68 1.60
CA GLU A 296 6.55 6.42 1.30
C GLU A 296 6.71 5.56 2.55
N LEU A 297 7.06 6.17 3.69
CA LEU A 297 7.16 5.49 4.97
C LEU A 297 5.78 4.98 5.44
N GLN A 298 4.71 5.76 5.27
CA GLN A 298 3.34 5.35 5.59
C GLN A 298 2.85 4.22 4.68
N ILE A 299 3.15 4.27 3.38
CA ILE A 299 2.82 3.21 2.42
C ILE A 299 3.59 1.93 2.78
N ALA A 300 4.90 2.02 2.99
CA ALA A 300 5.73 0.88 3.36
C ALA A 300 5.31 0.29 4.73
N HIS A 301 4.93 1.13 5.69
CA HIS A 301 4.40 0.70 6.98
C HIS A 301 3.06 -0.03 6.82
N GLY A 302 2.14 0.50 6.02
CA GLY A 302 0.85 -0.16 5.71
C GLY A 302 1.06 -1.52 5.06
N GLN A 303 1.88 -1.59 4.01
CA GLN A 303 2.21 -2.84 3.32
C GLN A 303 2.87 -3.87 4.24
N MET A 304 3.76 -3.42 5.14
CA MET A 304 4.41 -4.27 6.14
C MET A 304 3.38 -4.85 7.12
N ASN A 305 2.47 -4.04 7.65
CA ASN A 305 1.43 -4.49 8.60
C ASN A 305 0.43 -5.45 7.95
N ASP A 306 0.05 -5.20 6.69
CA ASP A 306 -0.80 -6.11 5.91
C ASP A 306 -0.11 -7.46 5.68
N ALA A 307 1.18 -7.44 5.37
CA ALA A 307 1.98 -8.65 5.20
C ALA A 307 2.21 -9.41 6.51
N GLU A 308 2.34 -8.70 7.64
CA GLU A 308 2.41 -9.29 8.97
C GLU A 308 1.11 -10.02 9.33
N THR A 309 -0.03 -9.36 9.09
CA THR A 309 -1.35 -9.96 9.29
C THR A 309 -1.51 -11.22 8.45
N ALA A 310 -1.19 -11.16 7.15
CA ALA A 310 -1.25 -12.31 6.26
C ALA A 310 -0.29 -13.45 6.67
N TYR A 311 0.87 -13.14 7.25
CA TYR A 311 1.78 -14.14 7.80
C TYR A 311 1.19 -14.79 9.05
N ASN A 312 0.63 -14.02 9.97
CA ASN A 312 0.00 -14.52 11.19
C ASN A 312 -1.22 -15.39 10.89
N ASP A 313 -2.03 -15.01 9.91
CA ASP A 313 -3.17 -15.83 9.44
C ASP A 313 -2.70 -17.18 8.87
N ALA A 314 -1.61 -17.18 8.07
CA ALA A 314 -1.03 -18.40 7.54
C ALA A 314 -0.46 -19.31 8.64
N VAL A 315 0.16 -18.72 9.68
CA VAL A 315 0.60 -19.45 10.87
C VAL A 315 -0.59 -20.07 11.60
N GLN A 316 -1.68 -19.31 11.80
CA GLN A 316 -2.87 -19.81 12.49
C GLN A 316 -3.55 -20.94 11.70
N ALA A 317 -3.72 -20.78 10.39
CA ALA A 317 -4.28 -21.82 9.51
C ALA A 317 -3.45 -23.12 9.59
N LYS A 318 -2.12 -22.99 9.68
CA LYS A 318 -1.26 -24.15 9.88
C LYS A 318 -1.45 -24.79 11.26
N LEU A 319 -1.52 -24.01 12.33
CA LEU A 319 -1.76 -24.53 13.68
C LEU A 319 -3.09 -25.29 13.75
N ASP A 320 -4.13 -24.76 13.11
CA ASP A 320 -5.45 -25.39 13.04
C ASP A 320 -5.39 -26.72 12.25
N SER A 321 -4.65 -26.76 11.14
CA SER A 321 -4.46 -27.98 10.35
C SER A 321 -3.58 -29.02 11.08
N ASP A 322 -2.57 -28.61 11.86
CA ASP A 322 -1.80 -29.51 12.71
C ASP A 322 -2.70 -30.17 13.79
N ALA A 323 -3.60 -29.37 14.41
CA ALA A 323 -4.57 -29.87 15.37
C ALA A 323 -5.60 -30.82 14.73
N ALA A 324 -6.11 -30.46 13.54
CA ALA A 324 -7.01 -31.31 12.77
C ALA A 324 -6.34 -32.64 12.39
N TYR A 325 -5.08 -32.62 11.96
CA TYR A 325 -4.31 -33.83 11.65
C TYR A 325 -4.16 -34.74 12.88
N ALA A 326 -3.86 -34.18 14.06
CA ALA A 326 -3.80 -34.94 15.30
C ALA A 326 -5.14 -35.62 15.63
N ALA A 327 -6.25 -34.88 15.53
CA ALA A 327 -7.59 -35.41 15.75
C ALA A 327 -7.95 -36.54 14.78
N LYS A 328 -7.67 -36.35 13.47
CA LYS A 328 -7.92 -37.39 12.45
C LYS A 328 -7.06 -38.64 12.65
N LYS A 329 -5.82 -38.48 13.11
CA LYS A 329 -4.94 -39.60 13.45
C LYS A 329 -5.48 -40.43 14.62
N GLU A 330 -6.03 -39.80 15.65
CA GLU A 330 -6.69 -40.53 16.75
C GLU A 330 -8.01 -41.18 16.30
N ALA A 331 -8.78 -40.52 15.43
CA ALA A 331 -9.99 -41.12 14.85
C ALA A 331 -9.67 -42.37 14.00
N GLU A 332 -8.62 -42.34 13.17
CA GLU A 332 -8.16 -43.52 12.42
C GLU A 332 -7.78 -44.67 13.36
N LYS A 333 -7.04 -44.38 14.45
CA LYS A 333 -6.67 -45.40 15.44
C LYS A 333 -7.90 -46.02 16.09
N ALA A 334 -8.89 -45.22 16.46
CA ALA A 334 -10.14 -45.70 17.04
C ALA A 334 -10.92 -46.59 16.06
N ALA A 335 -11.07 -46.15 14.80
CA ALA A 335 -11.72 -46.95 13.75
C ALA A 335 -11.00 -48.28 13.50
N LYS A 336 -9.66 -48.28 13.54
CA LYS A 336 -8.84 -49.51 13.43
C LYS A 336 -9.08 -50.49 14.58
N VAL A 337 -9.37 -49.99 15.78
CA VAL A 337 -9.77 -50.84 16.92
C VAL A 337 -11.17 -51.42 16.67
N ALA A 338 -12.13 -50.60 16.23
CA ALA A 338 -13.48 -51.06 15.89
C ALA A 338 -13.48 -52.19 14.83
N VAL A 339 -12.63 -52.09 13.80
CA VAL A 339 -12.45 -53.18 12.82
C VAL A 339 -12.00 -54.48 13.47
N LYS A 340 -11.09 -54.42 14.45
CA LYS A 340 -10.62 -55.63 15.16
C LYS A 340 -11.74 -56.27 15.97
N ASP A 341 -12.56 -55.45 16.64
CA ASP A 341 -13.66 -55.92 17.49
C ASP A 341 -14.81 -56.49 16.65
N ALA A 342 -15.19 -55.81 15.57
CA ALA A 342 -16.19 -56.31 14.62
C ALA A 342 -15.73 -57.62 13.95
N LYS A 343 -14.45 -57.71 13.57
CA LYS A 343 -13.87 -58.93 13.00
C LYS A 343 -13.92 -60.11 13.98
N ARG A 344 -13.68 -59.86 15.27
CA ARG A 344 -13.81 -60.88 16.31
C ARG A 344 -15.26 -61.34 16.45
N SER A 345 -16.20 -60.41 16.50
CA SER A 345 -17.63 -60.69 16.62
C SER A 345 -18.16 -61.50 15.43
N ALA A 346 -17.84 -61.10 14.20
CA ALA A 346 -18.21 -61.83 12.99
C ALA A 346 -17.63 -63.25 12.96
N LYS A 347 -16.36 -63.40 13.39
CA LYS A 347 -15.71 -64.72 13.48
C LYS A 347 -16.41 -65.61 14.51
N ASP A 348 -16.79 -65.07 15.66
CA ASP A 348 -17.45 -65.83 16.73
C ASP A 348 -18.87 -66.26 16.30
N ALA A 349 -19.64 -65.37 15.66
CA ALA A 349 -20.96 -65.68 15.10
C ALA A 349 -20.88 -66.77 14.01
N ALA A 350 -19.96 -66.61 13.04
CA ALA A 350 -19.77 -67.60 11.97
C ALA A 350 -19.32 -68.97 12.51
N LYS A 351 -18.50 -68.98 13.57
CA LYS A 351 -18.07 -70.22 14.23
C LYS A 351 -19.24 -70.92 14.94
N ALA A 352 -20.12 -70.18 15.61
CA ALA A 352 -21.32 -70.73 16.24
C ALA A 352 -22.27 -71.35 15.20
N TYR A 353 -22.57 -70.61 14.13
CA TYR A 353 -23.41 -71.08 13.02
C TYR A 353 -22.84 -72.34 12.34
N SER A 354 -21.55 -72.32 11.99
CA SER A 354 -20.87 -73.49 11.39
C SER A 354 -20.89 -74.71 12.32
N LYS A 355 -20.83 -74.51 13.64
CA LYS A 355 -20.93 -75.60 14.60
C LYS A 355 -22.33 -76.22 14.58
N SER A 356 -23.40 -75.41 14.61
CA SER A 356 -24.79 -75.89 14.55
C SER A 356 -25.06 -76.71 13.29
N LEU A 357 -24.60 -76.23 12.12
CA LEU A 357 -24.71 -76.99 10.86
C LEU A 357 -23.94 -78.32 10.88
N LYS A 358 -22.75 -78.35 11.47
CA LYS A 358 -21.98 -79.61 11.62
C LYS A 358 -22.67 -80.60 12.55
N ASP A 359 -23.27 -80.12 13.63
CA ASP A 359 -23.98 -80.97 14.59
C ASP A 359 -25.30 -81.48 13.99
N GLN A 360 -26.04 -80.65 13.23
CA GLN A 360 -27.19 -81.03 12.41
C GLN A 360 -26.85 -82.14 11.40
N ALA A 361 -25.79 -81.95 10.60
CA ALA A 361 -25.38 -82.92 9.59
C ALA A 361 -24.98 -84.28 10.21
N LYS A 362 -24.36 -84.27 11.39
CA LYS A 362 -24.04 -85.49 12.15
C LYS A 362 -25.31 -86.20 12.64
N ALA A 363 -26.29 -85.47 13.17
CA ALA A 363 -27.55 -86.03 13.63
C ALA A 363 -28.36 -86.61 12.46
N ALA A 364 -28.49 -85.89 11.35
CA ALA A 364 -29.15 -86.35 10.13
C ALA A 364 -28.50 -87.61 9.56
N LYS A 365 -27.16 -87.69 9.55
CA LYS A 365 -26.43 -88.89 9.13
C LYS A 365 -26.72 -90.11 10.02
N LYS A 366 -26.88 -89.90 11.34
CA LYS A 366 -27.27 -90.98 12.27
C LYS A 366 -28.72 -91.40 12.04
N ALA A 367 -29.65 -90.46 11.85
CA ALA A 367 -31.04 -90.75 11.52
C ALA A 367 -31.13 -91.61 10.25
N ALA A 368 -30.49 -91.20 9.15
CA ALA A 368 -30.47 -91.95 7.89
C ALA A 368 -29.94 -93.39 8.06
N ASN A 369 -28.91 -93.59 8.90
CA ASN A 369 -28.39 -94.93 9.21
C ASN A 369 -29.43 -95.81 9.92
N TYR A 370 -30.14 -95.27 10.92
CA TYR A 370 -31.17 -96.02 11.64
C TYR A 370 -32.41 -96.28 10.80
N LEU A 371 -32.79 -95.37 9.91
CA LEU A 371 -33.85 -95.61 8.93
C LEU A 371 -33.53 -96.79 8.01
N GLN A 372 -32.30 -96.84 7.49
CA GLN A 372 -31.83 -97.97 6.68
C GLN A 372 -31.86 -99.29 7.47
N LYS A 373 -31.42 -99.28 8.74
CA LYS A 373 -31.48 -100.46 9.62
C LYS A 373 -32.91 -100.89 9.93
N ALA A 374 -33.83 -99.95 10.14
CA ALA A 374 -35.24 -100.20 10.36
C ALA A 374 -35.85 -100.87 9.12
N GLN A 375 -35.61 -100.32 7.92
CA GLN A 375 -36.11 -100.89 6.66
C GLN A 375 -35.69 -102.35 6.49
N VAL A 376 -34.41 -102.66 6.77
CA VAL A 376 -33.90 -104.05 6.73
C VAL A 376 -34.64 -104.98 7.71
N GLN A 377 -35.05 -104.49 8.89
CA GLN A 377 -35.85 -105.31 9.82
C GLN A 377 -37.32 -105.45 9.37
N LEU A 378 -37.89 -104.40 8.77
CA LEU A 378 -39.24 -104.44 8.22
C LEU A 378 -39.35 -105.45 7.09
N ASP A 379 -38.37 -105.47 6.17
CA ASP A 379 -38.32 -106.45 5.07
C ASP A 379 -38.23 -107.88 5.62
N LYS A 380 -37.43 -108.11 6.68
CA LYS A 380 -37.33 -109.40 7.37
C LYS A 380 -38.62 -109.79 8.09
N TYR A 381 -39.33 -108.84 8.69
CA TYR A 381 -40.63 -109.08 9.31
C TYR A 381 -41.67 -109.47 8.25
N ASN A 382 -41.79 -108.70 7.16
CA ASN A 382 -42.70 -108.99 6.05
C ASN A 382 -42.45 -110.36 5.43
N ALA A 383 -41.20 -110.82 5.39
CA ALA A 383 -40.82 -112.14 4.88
C ALA A 383 -41.06 -113.31 5.85
N THR A 384 -41.09 -113.09 7.18
CA THR A 384 -41.06 -114.18 8.18
C THR A 384 -42.18 -114.17 9.22
N GLY A 385 -42.88 -113.05 9.39
CA GLY A 385 -43.90 -112.85 10.42
C GLY A 385 -43.39 -112.85 11.87
N LYS A 386 -42.08 -112.89 12.12
CA LYS A 386 -41.52 -113.02 13.48
C LYS A 386 -41.56 -111.70 14.26
N ALA A 387 -42.25 -111.68 15.39
CA ALA A 387 -42.40 -110.51 16.27
C ALA A 387 -41.06 -109.88 16.71
N ALA A 388 -39.98 -110.66 16.84
CA ALA A 388 -38.65 -110.13 17.19
C ALA A 388 -38.09 -109.12 16.16
N TYR A 389 -38.41 -109.27 14.86
CA TYR A 389 -38.01 -108.31 13.83
C TYR A 389 -38.86 -107.04 13.87
N GLN A 390 -40.14 -107.17 14.22
CA GLN A 390 -41.04 -106.02 14.43
C GLN A 390 -40.60 -105.19 15.65
N ALA A 391 -40.22 -105.82 16.76
CA ALA A 391 -39.68 -105.12 17.94
C ALA A 391 -38.41 -104.33 17.59
N LYS A 392 -37.46 -104.94 16.88
CA LYS A 392 -36.23 -104.25 16.42
C LYS A 392 -36.51 -103.13 15.42
N TYR A 393 -37.51 -103.29 14.55
CA TYR A 393 -37.98 -102.21 13.68
C TYR A 393 -38.45 -101.01 14.52
N ASN A 394 -39.31 -101.24 15.51
CA ASN A 394 -39.82 -100.19 16.40
C ASN A 394 -38.67 -99.50 17.17
N ASP A 395 -37.70 -100.26 17.68
CA ASP A 395 -36.52 -99.71 18.38
C ASP A 395 -35.68 -98.82 17.45
N PHE A 396 -35.40 -99.26 16.22
CA PHE A 396 -34.66 -98.45 15.24
C PHE A 396 -35.45 -97.25 14.76
N MET A 397 -36.78 -97.35 14.64
CA MET A 397 -37.64 -96.22 14.32
C MET A 397 -37.67 -95.20 15.46
N ALA A 398 -37.66 -95.63 16.72
CA ALA A 398 -37.56 -94.72 17.86
C ALA A 398 -36.22 -93.95 17.85
N LEU A 399 -35.11 -94.63 17.54
CA LEU A 399 -33.80 -93.98 17.38
C LEU A 399 -33.76 -93.04 16.16
N TYR A 400 -34.38 -93.43 15.05
CA TYR A 400 -34.54 -92.58 13.87
C TYR A 400 -35.27 -91.29 14.23
N ASN A 401 -36.45 -91.39 14.85
CA ASN A 401 -37.24 -90.24 15.27
C ASN A 401 -36.44 -89.33 16.22
N SER A 402 -35.79 -89.90 17.24
CA SER A 402 -34.97 -89.13 18.19
C SER A 402 -33.80 -88.38 17.52
N TYR A 403 -33.10 -89.00 16.58
CA TYR A 403 -32.01 -88.31 15.84
C TYR A 403 -32.53 -87.34 14.77
N SER A 404 -33.73 -87.57 14.23
CA SER A 404 -34.42 -86.62 13.35
C SER A 404 -34.79 -85.36 14.13
N ASP A 405 -35.43 -85.52 15.30
CA ASP A 405 -35.79 -84.42 16.19
C ASP A 405 -34.56 -83.61 16.61
N GLN A 406 -33.43 -84.28 16.88
CA GLN A 406 -32.15 -83.61 17.16
C GLN A 406 -31.62 -82.83 15.95
N ALA A 407 -31.71 -83.38 14.74
CA ALA A 407 -31.29 -82.70 13.52
C ALA A 407 -32.14 -81.45 13.28
N ASP A 408 -33.46 -81.56 13.46
CA ASP A 408 -34.40 -80.44 13.31
C ASP A 408 -34.14 -79.37 14.38
N ALA A 409 -33.90 -79.75 15.63
CA ALA A 409 -33.54 -78.80 16.69
C ALA A 409 -32.23 -78.04 16.40
N PHE A 410 -31.20 -78.71 15.85
CA PHE A 410 -29.96 -78.04 15.43
C PHE A 410 -30.18 -77.16 14.19
N ALA A 411 -31.06 -77.56 13.26
CA ALA A 411 -31.45 -76.74 12.11
C ALA A 411 -32.13 -75.45 12.56
N SER A 412 -33.13 -75.52 13.44
CA SER A 412 -33.79 -74.33 14.01
C SER A 412 -32.82 -73.46 14.81
N THR A 413 -31.84 -74.05 15.49
CA THR A 413 -30.77 -73.30 16.17
C THR A 413 -29.89 -72.54 15.17
N ALA A 414 -29.54 -73.16 14.04
CA ALA A 414 -28.77 -72.52 12.98
C ALA A 414 -29.58 -71.38 12.32
N GLU A 415 -30.85 -71.61 11.99
CA GLU A 415 -31.76 -70.59 11.45
C GLU A 415 -31.87 -69.38 12.41
N ALA A 416 -32.00 -69.62 13.72
CA ALA A 416 -32.03 -68.54 14.72
C ALA A 416 -30.70 -67.75 14.82
N GLN A 417 -29.58 -68.33 14.38
CA GLN A 417 -28.25 -67.69 14.38
C GLN A 417 -27.95 -66.91 13.09
N GLU A 418 -28.67 -67.19 12.00
CA GLU A 418 -28.44 -66.55 10.69
C GLU A 418 -28.53 -65.01 10.74
N PRO A 419 -29.52 -64.38 11.42
CA PRO A 419 -29.57 -62.93 11.55
C PRO A 419 -28.34 -62.34 12.24
N ALA A 420 -27.77 -63.04 13.23
CA ALA A 420 -26.57 -62.59 13.93
C ALA A 420 -25.32 -62.65 13.04
N VAL A 421 -25.20 -63.67 12.17
CA VAL A 421 -24.11 -63.76 11.19
C VAL A 421 -24.20 -62.62 10.18
N LEU A 422 -25.40 -62.36 9.65
CA LEU A 422 -25.64 -61.25 8.72
C LEU A 422 -25.31 -59.90 9.36
N SER A 423 -25.85 -59.62 10.56
CA SER A 423 -25.62 -58.38 11.29
C SER A 423 -24.13 -58.15 11.57
N THR A 424 -23.43 -59.14 12.14
CA THR A 424 -22.01 -58.97 12.48
C THR A 424 -21.09 -58.87 11.26
N THR A 425 -21.49 -59.48 10.13
CA THR A 425 -20.78 -59.30 8.85
C THR A 425 -20.99 -57.90 8.28
N GLN A 426 -22.20 -57.36 8.42
CA GLN A 426 -22.50 -55.97 8.06
C GLN A 426 -21.71 -55.02 8.95
N ASP A 427 -21.71 -55.21 10.28
CA ASP A 427 -20.94 -54.39 11.22
C ASP A 427 -19.43 -54.36 10.89
N LEU A 428 -18.87 -55.51 10.47
CA LEU A 428 -17.48 -55.58 10.01
C LEU A 428 -17.27 -54.78 8.72
N THR A 429 -18.19 -54.89 7.77
CA THR A 429 -18.13 -54.14 6.51
C THR A 429 -18.20 -52.64 6.76
N ASP A 430 -19.10 -52.20 7.64
CA ASP A 430 -19.27 -50.80 8.02
C ASP A 430 -18.04 -50.26 8.75
N ALA A 431 -17.47 -51.06 9.67
CA ALA A 431 -16.24 -50.69 10.37
C ALA A 431 -15.03 -50.55 9.42
N ILE A 432 -14.92 -51.41 8.40
CA ILE A 432 -13.86 -51.31 7.39
C ILE A 432 -14.03 -50.04 6.56
N THR A 433 -15.26 -49.76 6.12
CA THR A 433 -15.60 -48.54 5.37
C THR A 433 -15.26 -47.27 6.17
N ASP A 434 -15.66 -47.20 7.45
CA ASP A 434 -15.32 -46.06 8.31
C ASP A 434 -13.79 -45.91 8.48
N TYR A 435 -13.06 -47.01 8.72
CA TYR A 435 -11.61 -46.97 8.83
C TYR A 435 -10.93 -46.42 7.57
N GLU A 436 -11.31 -46.88 6.37
CA GLU A 436 -10.72 -46.38 5.13
C GLU A 436 -11.08 -44.90 4.90
N ALA A 437 -12.30 -44.47 5.24
CA ALA A 437 -12.69 -43.06 5.19
C ALA A 437 -11.85 -42.18 6.14
N LYS A 438 -11.64 -42.61 7.39
CA LYS A 438 -10.81 -41.87 8.37
C LYS A 438 -9.34 -41.84 7.97
N LYS A 439 -8.82 -42.94 7.43
CA LYS A 439 -7.44 -43.03 6.91
C LYS A 439 -7.24 -42.07 5.74
N GLN A 440 -8.18 -42.01 4.80
CA GLN A 440 -8.12 -41.06 3.69
C GLN A 440 -8.17 -39.61 4.20
N ALA A 441 -9.10 -39.29 5.09
CA ALA A 441 -9.19 -37.95 5.68
C ALA A 441 -7.90 -37.50 6.39
N ARG A 442 -7.17 -38.42 7.05
CA ARG A 442 -5.85 -38.12 7.65
C ARG A 442 -4.80 -37.84 6.58
N ILE A 443 -4.81 -38.59 5.47
CA ILE A 443 -3.86 -38.39 4.36
C ILE A 443 -4.10 -37.01 3.73
N ASP A 444 -5.36 -36.68 3.45
CA ASP A 444 -5.74 -35.40 2.85
C ASP A 444 -5.29 -34.22 3.73
N GLU A 445 -5.52 -34.29 5.04
CA GLU A 445 -5.08 -33.27 5.99
C GLU A 445 -3.55 -33.17 6.10
N LYS A 446 -2.83 -34.28 5.91
CA LYS A 446 -1.36 -34.28 5.87
C LYS A 446 -0.84 -33.53 4.65
N ASP A 447 -1.50 -33.70 3.50
CA ASP A 447 -1.10 -33.02 2.28
C ASP A 447 -1.49 -31.53 2.30
N GLN A 448 -2.65 -31.19 2.88
CA GLN A 448 -3.02 -29.81 3.19
C GLN A 448 -1.99 -29.12 4.10
N ASN A 449 -1.52 -29.80 5.15
CA ASN A 449 -0.47 -29.28 6.04
C ASN A 449 0.84 -28.93 5.31
N LYS A 450 1.22 -29.69 4.28
CA LYS A 450 2.42 -29.38 3.47
C LYS A 450 2.22 -28.10 2.67
N LEU A 451 1.04 -27.91 2.08
CA LEU A 451 0.69 -26.71 1.32
C LEU A 451 0.67 -25.48 2.23
N LEU A 452 0.06 -25.59 3.41
CA LEU A 452 0.03 -24.52 4.41
C LEU A 452 1.42 -24.17 4.92
N LYS A 453 2.32 -25.15 5.09
CA LYS A 453 3.72 -24.87 5.45
C LYS A 453 4.45 -24.08 4.37
N GLN A 454 4.18 -24.39 3.10
CA GLN A 454 4.75 -23.65 1.98
C GLN A 454 4.21 -22.21 1.92
N ASP A 455 2.91 -22.03 2.13
CA ASP A 455 2.29 -20.70 2.19
C ASP A 455 2.84 -19.86 3.35
N GLU A 456 2.91 -20.42 4.56
CA GLU A 456 3.54 -19.78 5.73
C GLU A 456 4.95 -19.27 5.41
N ASN A 457 5.79 -20.11 4.79
CA ASN A 457 7.15 -19.74 4.41
C ASN A 457 7.19 -18.62 3.36
N ASN A 458 6.28 -18.64 2.39
CA ASN A 458 6.18 -17.61 1.36
C ASN A 458 5.76 -16.27 1.97
N LYS A 459 4.73 -16.27 2.82
CA LYS A 459 4.24 -15.06 3.53
C LYS A 459 5.31 -14.48 4.45
N LYS A 460 6.04 -15.34 5.18
CA LYS A 460 7.19 -14.92 6.00
C LYS A 460 8.27 -14.22 5.17
N LYS A 461 8.57 -14.73 3.97
CA LYS A 461 9.57 -14.12 3.08
C LYS A 461 9.13 -12.73 2.60
N VAL A 462 7.85 -12.56 2.26
CA VAL A 462 7.27 -11.26 1.88
C VAL A 462 7.36 -10.27 3.05
N TRP A 463 6.85 -10.66 4.22
CA TRP A 463 6.88 -9.82 5.42
C TRP A 463 8.30 -9.39 5.80
N THR A 464 9.25 -10.34 5.88
CA THR A 464 10.65 -10.01 6.20
C THR A 464 11.33 -9.13 5.16
N THR A 465 10.92 -9.17 3.89
CA THR A 465 11.41 -8.28 2.84
C THR A 465 10.88 -6.86 3.05
N LEU A 466 9.59 -6.71 3.34
CA LEU A 466 8.95 -5.41 3.61
C LEU A 466 9.49 -4.76 4.89
N VAL A 467 9.76 -5.55 5.94
CA VAL A 467 10.43 -5.07 7.16
C VAL A 467 11.82 -4.50 6.85
N LYS A 468 12.59 -5.16 5.97
CA LYS A 468 13.90 -4.63 5.54
C LYS A 468 13.76 -3.33 4.75
N GLN A 469 12.78 -3.26 3.84
CA GLN A 469 12.51 -2.05 3.06
C GLN A 469 12.12 -0.88 3.98
N TYR A 470 11.18 -1.09 4.89
CA TYR A 470 10.77 -0.10 5.90
C TYR A 470 11.95 0.39 6.74
N ASN A 471 12.77 -0.53 7.28
CA ASN A 471 13.93 -0.17 8.09
C ASN A 471 15.02 0.58 7.30
N ASN A 472 15.19 0.28 6.01
CA ASN A 472 16.12 1.03 5.16
C ASN A 472 15.62 2.46 4.92
N LEU A 473 14.32 2.64 4.67
CA LEU A 473 13.71 3.97 4.55
C LEU A 473 13.87 4.76 5.85
N LEU A 474 13.62 4.13 6.99
CA LEU A 474 13.79 4.74 8.32
C LEU A 474 15.24 5.19 8.59
N LYS A 475 16.23 4.40 8.18
CA LYS A 475 17.65 4.74 8.33
C LYS A 475 18.11 5.87 7.41
N ASN A 476 17.50 6.02 6.24
CA ASN A 476 17.80 7.13 5.34
C ASN A 476 17.11 8.43 5.79
N TRP A 477 16.11 8.33 6.66
CA TRP A 477 15.39 9.45 7.25
C TRP A 477 16.03 9.99 8.56
N SER A 478 16.62 9.11 9.37
CA SER A 478 17.36 9.45 10.60
C SER A 478 18.78 9.93 10.34
#